data_AF-A0A7X7Q8K4-F1
#
_entry.id   AF-A0A7X7Q8K4-F1
#
_cell.length_a   1.000
_cell.length_b   1.000
_cell.length_c   1.000
_cell.angle_alpha   90.00
_cell.angle_beta   90.00
_cell.angle_gamma   90.00
#
_symmetry.space_group_name_H-M   'P 1'
#
loop_
_entity.id
_entity.type
_entity.pdbx_description
1 polymer ?
#
loop_
_entity_poly.entity_id
_entity_poly.type
_entity_poly.pdbx_seq_one_letter_code
_entity_poly.pdbx_strand_id
1 'polypeptide(L)'
;MTTMIESEDPTLHVGMVGSTIWSDAVEEIRDGVVLTGDRDKLAFWEATGIVAGDRLDPLWGRAIAVEQSADRGIEIVSRYGDVIFAGTVLVDGDAAICVTTRATVEADAAGTEVVGAVHPMVEVAIAPSHRLWQLIRRVLPPVDELRHEPRATLESEAKRVTLEGVVIPDAMKATPETFASHLLDLPNLPAAILDATDPRASVFTYTLVSDDRGTRTLSRTWALGRKLYLIDADSGSIWEVPPGDLGFALVQGLA
;
A
#
# COMPACT_ATOMS: atom_id res chain seq x y z
N MET A 1 -13.90 -6.50 23.68
CA MET A 1 -14.73 -5.51 22.96
C MET A 1 -13.74 -4.67 22.18
N THR A 2 -13.67 -4.83 20.87
CA THR A 2 -12.63 -4.24 20.02
C THR A 2 -13.21 -3.05 19.26
N THR A 3 -13.62 -2.00 19.99
CA THR A 3 -14.05 -0.73 19.38
C THR A 3 -12.87 -0.06 18.69
N MET A 4 -13.12 0.84 17.72
CA MET A 4 -12.06 1.72 17.24
C MET A 4 -11.48 2.49 18.44
N ILE A 5 -10.17 2.38 18.64
CA ILE A 5 -9.47 3.05 19.73
C ILE A 5 -8.85 4.32 19.16
N GLU A 6 -9.01 5.42 19.89
CA GLU A 6 -8.28 6.66 19.65
C GLU A 6 -6.77 6.39 19.78
N SER A 7 -6.01 6.76 18.77
CA SER A 7 -4.55 6.73 18.84
C SER A 7 -4.04 7.83 19.78
N GLU A 8 -2.72 7.90 20.00
CA GLU A 8 -2.11 9.06 20.66
C GLU A 8 -2.41 10.38 19.91
N ASP A 9 -2.72 10.30 18.61
CA ASP A 9 -3.34 11.39 17.84
C ASP A 9 -4.88 11.26 17.90
N PRO A 10 -5.59 12.26 18.45
CA PRO A 10 -7.05 12.22 18.62
C PRO A 10 -7.83 12.19 17.29
N THR A 11 -7.16 12.43 16.17
CA THR A 11 -7.76 12.43 14.84
C THR A 11 -7.57 11.13 14.06
N LEU A 12 -6.80 10.18 14.61
CA LEU A 12 -6.57 8.86 14.04
C LEU A 12 -7.23 7.79 14.89
N HIS A 13 -8.18 7.07 14.30
CA HIS A 13 -8.87 5.97 14.96
C HIS A 13 -8.53 4.65 14.27
N VAL A 14 -8.34 3.59 15.06
CA VAL A 14 -7.94 2.28 14.54
C VAL A 14 -8.80 1.18 15.16
N GLY A 15 -9.37 0.32 14.31
CA GLY A 15 -10.10 -0.89 14.70
C GLY A 15 -9.47 -2.15 14.10
N MET A 16 -9.62 -3.27 14.80
CA MET A 16 -9.24 -4.60 14.29
C MET A 16 -10.50 -5.44 14.11
N VAL A 17 -10.70 -6.01 12.92
CA VAL A 17 -11.90 -6.77 12.56
C VAL A 17 -11.53 -7.95 11.66
N GLY A 18 -12.32 -9.03 11.70
CA GLY A 18 -12.14 -10.15 10.76
C GLY A 18 -12.34 -9.69 9.32
N SER A 19 -11.51 -10.15 8.37
CA SER A 19 -11.58 -9.71 6.97
C SER A 19 -12.97 -9.94 6.35
N THR A 20 -13.57 -11.09 6.61
CA THR A 20 -14.93 -11.43 6.13
C THR A 20 -15.98 -10.55 6.79
N ILE A 21 -15.85 -10.28 8.10
CA ILE A 21 -16.78 -9.41 8.85
C ILE A 21 -16.74 -7.97 8.31
N TRP A 22 -15.55 -7.46 7.97
CA TRP A 22 -15.39 -6.16 7.33
C TRP A 22 -16.03 -6.14 5.94
N SER A 23 -15.73 -7.12 5.10
CA SER A 23 -16.30 -7.23 3.76
C SER A 23 -17.83 -7.31 3.80
N ASP A 24 -18.40 -8.12 4.69
CA ASP A 24 -19.84 -8.24 4.90
C ASP A 24 -20.45 -6.90 5.32
N ALA A 25 -19.80 -6.18 6.25
CA ALA A 25 -20.26 -4.88 6.71
C ALA A 25 -20.28 -3.83 5.58
N VAL A 26 -19.22 -3.78 4.78
CA VAL A 26 -19.11 -2.88 3.61
C VAL A 26 -20.15 -3.21 2.55
N GLU A 27 -20.52 -4.48 2.36
CA GLU A 27 -21.53 -4.85 1.37
C GLU A 27 -22.96 -4.52 1.81
N GLU A 28 -23.27 -4.77 3.09
CA GLU A 28 -24.65 -4.79 3.60
C GLU A 28 -25.07 -3.55 4.40
N ILE A 29 -24.13 -2.74 4.89
CA ILE A 29 -24.45 -1.48 5.58
C ILE A 29 -24.37 -0.35 4.57
N ARG A 30 -25.51 0.27 4.24
CA ARG A 30 -25.58 1.38 3.25
C ARG A 30 -26.29 2.58 3.83
N ASP A 31 -25.77 3.77 3.57
CA ASP A 31 -26.33 5.04 4.06
C ASP A 31 -26.56 5.04 5.59
N GLY A 32 -25.70 4.33 6.32
CA GLY A 32 -25.80 4.15 7.78
C GLY A 32 -26.90 3.19 8.25
N VAL A 33 -27.57 2.49 7.32
CA VAL A 33 -28.64 1.54 7.60
C VAL A 33 -28.11 0.11 7.49
N VAL A 34 -28.39 -0.69 8.52
CA VAL A 34 -28.08 -2.13 8.53
C VAL A 34 -29.19 -2.86 7.76
N LEU A 35 -28.88 -3.37 6.55
CA LEU A 35 -29.89 -3.97 5.66
C LEU A 35 -30.09 -5.47 5.87
N THR A 36 -29.33 -6.09 6.76
CA THR A 36 -29.36 -7.55 6.96
C THR A 36 -30.43 -8.02 7.94
N GLY A 37 -31.10 -9.11 7.60
CA GLY A 37 -31.91 -9.89 8.53
C GLY A 37 -31.16 -11.07 9.16
N ASP A 38 -29.89 -11.27 8.79
CA ASP A 38 -29.06 -12.37 9.26
C ASP A 38 -28.57 -12.11 10.70
N ARG A 39 -29.03 -12.94 11.64
CA ARG A 39 -28.70 -12.83 13.06
C ARG A 39 -27.24 -13.16 13.35
N ASP A 40 -26.60 -14.00 12.55
CA ASP A 40 -25.21 -14.38 12.76
C ASP A 40 -24.29 -13.22 12.35
N LYS A 41 -24.56 -12.56 11.21
CA LYS A 41 -23.84 -11.35 10.79
C LYS A 41 -23.98 -10.22 11.81
N LEU A 42 -25.20 -9.97 12.30
CA LEU A 42 -25.45 -8.99 13.36
C LEU A 42 -24.62 -9.30 14.62
N ALA A 43 -24.60 -10.55 15.07
CA ALA A 43 -23.81 -10.95 16.24
C ALA A 43 -22.30 -10.74 16.03
N PHE A 44 -21.78 -10.97 14.82
CA PHE A 44 -20.38 -10.68 14.50
C PHE A 44 -20.07 -9.18 14.46
N TRP A 45 -20.95 -8.36 13.90
CA TRP A 45 -20.81 -6.90 13.92
C TRP A 45 -20.93 -6.32 15.32
N GLU A 46 -21.80 -6.87 16.16
CA GLU A 46 -21.88 -6.51 17.59
C GLU A 46 -20.62 -6.89 18.34
N ALA A 47 -20.07 -8.10 18.11
CA ALA A 47 -18.85 -8.56 18.76
C ALA A 47 -17.62 -7.69 18.41
N THR A 48 -17.62 -7.10 17.22
CA THR A 48 -16.56 -6.21 16.71
C THR A 48 -16.83 -4.73 17.00
N GLY A 49 -18.01 -4.40 17.53
CA GLY A 49 -18.38 -3.03 17.85
C GLY A 49 -18.71 -2.16 16.63
N ILE A 50 -18.88 -2.76 15.45
CA ILE A 50 -19.45 -2.07 14.27
C ILE A 50 -20.88 -1.64 14.57
N VAL A 51 -21.64 -2.51 15.24
CA VAL A 51 -23.00 -2.24 15.68
C VAL A 51 -23.09 -2.39 17.20
N ALA A 52 -23.95 -1.61 17.84
CA ALA A 52 -24.34 -1.81 19.23
C ALA A 52 -25.88 -1.82 19.32
N GLY A 53 -26.48 -3.01 19.29
CA GLY A 53 -27.93 -3.18 19.19
C GLY A 53 -28.43 -2.82 17.80
N ASP A 54 -29.23 -1.77 17.69
CA ASP A 54 -29.77 -1.25 16.44
C ASP A 54 -29.00 -0.04 15.88
N ARG A 55 -27.87 0.33 16.50
CA ARG A 55 -27.11 1.52 16.14
C ARG A 55 -25.75 1.16 15.58
N LEU A 56 -25.46 1.69 14.38
CA LEU A 56 -24.13 1.72 13.78
C LEU A 56 -23.22 2.66 14.57
N ASP A 57 -22.02 2.21 14.90
CA ASP A 57 -20.99 3.07 15.47
C ASP A 57 -20.59 4.17 14.46
N PRO A 58 -20.53 5.46 14.86
CA PRO A 58 -20.29 6.54 13.91
C PRO A 58 -18.95 6.46 13.16
N LEU A 59 -17.88 5.97 13.80
CA LEU A 59 -16.58 5.87 13.16
C LEU A 59 -16.54 4.70 12.17
N TRP A 60 -17.12 3.56 12.54
CA TRP A 60 -17.31 2.44 11.61
C TRP A 60 -18.20 2.83 10.43
N GLY A 61 -19.31 3.54 10.68
CA GLY A 61 -20.18 4.03 9.62
C GLY A 61 -19.49 4.99 8.67
N ARG A 62 -18.64 5.90 9.18
CA ARG A 62 -17.83 6.79 8.33
C ARG A 62 -16.81 6.01 7.52
N ALA A 63 -16.14 5.01 8.10
CA ALA A 63 -15.17 4.19 7.39
C ALA A 63 -15.83 3.38 6.26
N ILE A 64 -16.98 2.77 6.53
CA ILE A 64 -17.78 2.05 5.52
C ILE A 64 -18.21 3.00 4.40
N ALA A 65 -18.67 4.20 4.73
CA ALA A 65 -19.04 5.19 3.73
C ALA A 65 -17.86 5.51 2.80
N VAL A 66 -16.67 5.83 3.35
CA VAL A 66 -15.46 6.10 2.56
C VAL A 66 -15.11 4.91 1.66
N GLU A 67 -15.16 3.68 2.17
CA GLU A 67 -14.88 2.47 1.37
C GLU A 67 -15.84 2.35 0.17
N GLN A 68 -17.09 2.76 0.34
CA GLN A 68 -18.13 2.67 -0.69
C GLN A 68 -18.12 3.82 -1.71
N SER A 69 -17.69 5.03 -1.30
CA SER A 69 -17.83 6.26 -2.07
C SER A 69 -16.51 6.81 -2.62
N ALA A 70 -15.36 6.34 -2.14
CA ALA A 70 -14.06 6.91 -2.48
C ALA A 70 -13.82 6.95 -4.00
N ASP A 71 -13.43 8.14 -4.46
CA ASP A 71 -13.09 8.43 -5.85
C ASP A 71 -11.58 8.32 -6.12
N ARG A 72 -10.79 8.23 -5.03
CA ARG A 72 -9.34 8.18 -5.01
C ARG A 72 -8.88 7.06 -4.11
N GLY A 73 -7.98 6.23 -4.63
CA GLY A 73 -7.48 5.07 -3.91
C GLY A 73 -6.06 4.71 -4.31
N ILE A 74 -5.37 4.04 -3.39
CA ILE A 74 -4.08 3.41 -3.66
C ILE A 74 -4.03 2.05 -2.99
N GLU A 75 -3.71 1.04 -3.78
CA GLU A 75 -3.29 -0.27 -3.29
C GLU A 75 -1.78 -0.23 -3.07
N ILE A 76 -1.36 -0.68 -1.90
CA ILE A 76 0.04 -0.74 -1.48
C ILE A 76 0.34 -2.18 -1.09
N VAL A 77 1.31 -2.79 -1.75
CA VAL A 77 1.87 -4.09 -1.37
C VAL A 77 3.33 -3.87 -1.05
N SER A 78 3.69 -4.04 0.22
CA SER A 78 5.06 -3.93 0.68
C SER A 78 5.58 -5.24 1.24
N ARG A 79 6.90 -5.45 1.13
CA ARG A 79 7.58 -6.63 1.65
C ARG A 79 8.76 -6.22 2.50
N TYR A 80 8.97 -6.93 3.60
CA TYR A 80 10.16 -6.83 4.43
C TYR A 80 10.48 -8.18 5.08
N GLY A 81 11.60 -8.77 4.66
CA GLY A 81 11.91 -10.17 4.96
C GLY A 81 10.78 -11.09 4.48
N ASP A 82 10.28 -11.92 5.39
CA ASP A 82 9.23 -12.91 5.13
C ASP A 82 7.82 -12.38 5.40
N VAL A 83 7.65 -11.06 5.51
CA VAL A 83 6.34 -10.43 5.78
C VAL A 83 5.93 -9.55 4.61
N ILE A 84 4.69 -9.76 4.15
CA ILE A 84 3.97 -8.88 3.24
C ILE A 84 2.98 -8.04 4.04
N PHE A 85 2.96 -6.75 3.77
CA PHE A 85 1.92 -5.83 4.22
C PHE A 85 1.16 -5.39 2.99
N ALA A 86 -0.13 -5.72 2.90
CA ALA A 86 -0.99 -5.25 1.84
C ALA A 86 -2.02 -4.30 2.44
N GLY A 87 -2.29 -3.19 1.77
CA GLY A 87 -3.32 -2.29 2.24
C GLY A 87 -3.87 -1.39 1.16
N THR A 88 -5.11 -1.00 1.35
CA THR A 88 -5.83 -0.08 0.48
C THR A 88 -6.06 1.20 1.25
N VAL A 89 -5.60 2.32 0.71
CA VAL A 89 -5.90 3.65 1.24
C VAL A 89 -6.89 4.32 0.32
N LEU A 90 -8.03 4.74 0.87
CA LEU A 90 -9.15 5.33 0.13
C LEU A 90 -9.44 6.73 0.68
N VAL A 91 -9.84 7.64 -0.20
CA VAL A 91 -10.12 9.04 0.14
C VAL A 91 -11.49 9.43 -0.39
N ASP A 92 -12.31 10.01 0.49
CA ASP A 92 -13.58 10.63 0.13
C ASP A 92 -13.69 11.98 0.86
N GLY A 93 -13.68 13.07 0.10
CA GLY A 93 -13.72 14.44 0.62
C GLY A 93 -12.66 14.73 1.70
N ASP A 94 -13.12 14.96 2.93
CA ASP A 94 -12.29 15.32 4.10
C ASP A 94 -11.81 14.11 4.90
N ALA A 95 -12.19 12.89 4.51
CA ALA A 95 -11.90 11.65 5.21
C ALA A 95 -11.02 10.73 4.35
N ALA A 96 -10.22 9.92 5.03
CA ALA A 96 -9.47 8.83 4.42
C ALA A 96 -9.46 7.62 5.34
N ILE A 97 -9.42 6.43 4.74
CA ILE A 97 -9.24 5.18 5.46
C ILE A 97 -8.03 4.43 4.94
N CYS A 98 -7.51 3.53 5.76
CA CYS A 98 -6.55 2.52 5.37
C CYS A 98 -6.96 1.18 5.94
N VAL A 99 -7.19 0.21 5.05
CA VAL A 99 -7.45 -1.18 5.40
C VAL A 99 -6.15 -1.95 5.18
N THR A 100 -5.57 -2.52 6.23
CA THR A 100 -4.30 -3.23 6.17
C THR A 100 -4.48 -4.71 6.53
N THR A 101 -3.89 -5.59 5.72
CA THR A 101 -3.71 -7.02 6.00
C THR A 101 -2.22 -7.38 5.97
N ARG A 102 -1.87 -8.49 6.60
CA ARG A 102 -0.50 -9.02 6.65
C ARG A 102 -0.50 -10.46 6.22
N ALA A 103 0.54 -10.87 5.51
CA ALA A 103 0.78 -12.25 5.14
C ALA A 103 2.25 -12.63 5.34
N THR A 104 2.53 -13.92 5.43
CA THR A 104 3.90 -14.44 5.39
C THR A 104 4.30 -14.81 3.96
N VAL A 105 5.61 -14.85 3.71
CA VAL A 105 6.20 -15.48 2.52
C VAL A 105 6.80 -16.82 2.95
N GLU A 106 6.53 -17.86 2.18
CA GLU A 106 7.03 -19.21 2.42
C GLU A 106 7.66 -19.75 1.13
N ALA A 107 8.55 -20.72 1.25
CA ALA A 107 9.07 -21.44 0.09
C ALA A 107 8.25 -22.71 -0.15
N ASP A 108 7.82 -22.93 -1.38
CA ASP A 108 7.18 -24.18 -1.78
C ASP A 108 8.20 -25.34 -1.91
N ALA A 109 7.72 -26.53 -2.27
CA ALA A 109 8.58 -27.70 -2.44
C ALA A 109 9.64 -27.56 -3.55
N ALA A 110 9.46 -26.62 -4.48
CA ALA A 110 10.42 -26.29 -5.54
C ALA A 110 11.38 -25.15 -5.13
N GLY A 111 11.23 -24.58 -3.93
CA GLY A 111 11.98 -23.42 -3.47
C GLY A 111 11.49 -22.09 -4.03
N THR A 112 10.30 -22.07 -4.65
CA THR A 112 9.67 -20.84 -5.15
C THR A 112 8.99 -20.12 -3.98
N GLU A 113 9.20 -18.82 -3.88
CA GLU A 113 8.50 -18.01 -2.89
C GLU A 113 7.00 -17.90 -3.24
N VAL A 114 6.17 -18.22 -2.27
CA VAL A 114 4.71 -18.15 -2.36
C VAL A 114 4.15 -17.39 -1.16
N VAL A 115 2.97 -16.81 -1.32
CA VAL A 115 2.24 -16.23 -0.18
C VAL A 115 1.81 -17.38 0.73
N GLY A 116 2.27 -17.33 1.98
CA GLY A 116 1.93 -18.28 3.03
C GLY A 116 0.63 -17.91 3.74
N ALA A 117 0.65 -17.95 5.07
CA ALA A 117 -0.51 -17.61 5.89
C ALA A 117 -0.88 -16.12 5.78
N VAL A 118 -2.14 -15.84 5.42
CA VAL A 118 -2.75 -14.51 5.50
C VAL A 118 -3.39 -14.34 6.87
N HIS A 119 -3.11 -13.23 7.54
CA HIS A 119 -3.70 -12.92 8.84
C HIS A 119 -5.22 -12.72 8.68
N PRO A 120 -6.07 -13.41 9.47
CA PRO A 120 -7.52 -13.39 9.28
C PRO A 120 -8.18 -12.07 9.71
N MET A 121 -7.46 -11.25 10.50
CA MET A 121 -7.91 -9.92 10.89
C MET A 121 -7.27 -8.86 10.01
N VAL A 122 -8.06 -7.86 9.65
CA VAL A 122 -7.61 -6.61 9.06
C VAL A 122 -7.60 -5.51 10.10
N GLU A 123 -6.71 -4.56 9.89
CA GLU A 123 -6.69 -3.29 10.59
C GLU A 123 -7.39 -2.24 9.73
N VAL A 124 -8.39 -1.54 10.28
CA VAL A 124 -9.07 -0.43 9.62
C VAL A 124 -8.72 0.84 10.39
N ALA A 125 -8.01 1.74 9.74
CA ALA A 125 -7.67 3.05 10.28
C ALA A 125 -8.44 4.14 9.54
N ILE A 126 -8.96 5.13 10.25
CA ILE A 126 -9.64 6.30 9.67
C ILE A 126 -9.04 7.59 10.25
N ALA A 127 -8.85 8.58 9.38
CA ALA A 127 -8.39 9.92 9.75
C ALA A 127 -8.89 10.97 8.76
N PRO A 128 -8.80 12.27 9.09
CA PRO A 128 -8.97 13.33 8.11
C PRO A 128 -7.99 13.20 6.92
N SER A 129 -8.39 13.59 5.72
CA SER A 129 -7.57 13.42 4.50
C SER A 129 -6.26 14.23 4.52
N HIS A 130 -6.18 15.33 5.27
CA HIS A 130 -4.90 16.03 5.48
C HIS A 130 -3.88 15.23 6.32
N ARG A 131 -4.28 14.09 6.90
CA ARG A 131 -3.46 13.13 7.65
C ARG A 131 -3.20 11.84 6.88
N LEU A 132 -3.27 11.88 5.55
CA LEU A 132 -3.04 10.72 4.68
C LEU A 132 -1.73 9.98 4.99
N TRP A 133 -0.66 10.71 5.30
CA TRP A 133 0.62 10.09 5.61
C TRP A 133 0.54 9.17 6.84
N GLN A 134 -0.18 9.56 7.88
CA GLN A 134 -0.36 8.78 9.10
C GLN A 134 -1.10 7.47 8.85
N LEU A 135 -1.95 7.41 7.81
CA LEU A 135 -2.61 6.19 7.35
C LEU A 135 -1.65 5.34 6.51
N ILE A 136 -1.03 5.94 5.47
CA ILE A 136 -0.14 5.24 4.53
C ILE A 136 1.02 4.55 5.26
N ARG A 137 1.66 5.22 6.23
CA ARG A 137 2.83 4.68 6.97
C ARG A 137 2.56 3.35 7.69
N ARG A 138 1.29 3.00 7.92
CA ARG A 138 0.87 1.76 8.61
C ARG A 138 1.07 0.52 7.74
N VAL A 139 0.96 0.68 6.42
CA VAL A 139 1.15 -0.39 5.42
C VAL A 139 2.63 -0.53 5.02
N LEU A 140 3.45 0.47 5.30
CA LEU A 140 4.87 0.45 4.92
C LEU A 140 5.70 -0.40 5.88
N PRO A 141 6.80 -1.00 5.42
CA PRO A 141 7.74 -1.70 6.29
C PRO A 141 8.24 -0.82 7.44
N PRO A 142 8.51 -1.37 8.63
CA PRO A 142 8.94 -0.62 9.82
C PRO A 142 10.41 -0.20 9.76
N VAL A 143 10.79 0.50 8.69
CA VAL A 143 12.15 1.03 8.46
C VAL A 143 12.06 2.52 8.20
N ASP A 144 12.97 3.28 8.81
CA ASP A 144 12.92 4.75 8.84
C ASP A 144 12.99 5.35 7.43
N GLU A 145 13.72 4.74 6.50
CA GLU A 145 13.87 5.25 5.14
C GLU A 145 12.56 5.21 4.34
N LEU A 146 11.71 4.20 4.58
CA LEU A 146 10.39 4.08 3.95
C LEU A 146 9.33 4.85 4.73
N ARG A 147 9.47 4.99 6.04
CA ARG A 147 8.53 5.73 6.92
C ARG A 147 8.95 7.17 7.20
N HIS A 148 9.89 7.71 6.44
CA HIS A 148 10.33 9.09 6.58
C HIS A 148 9.21 10.06 6.20
N GLU A 149 9.13 11.21 6.89
CA GLU A 149 8.14 12.24 6.59
C GLU A 149 8.17 12.67 5.10
N PRO A 150 6.99 12.86 4.47
CA PRO A 150 6.87 13.25 3.08
C PRO A 150 7.63 14.54 2.78
N ARG A 151 8.48 14.48 1.76
CA ARG A 151 9.19 15.65 1.24
C ARG A 151 9.41 15.51 -0.26
N ALA A 152 9.15 16.58 -1.00
CA ALA A 152 9.47 16.63 -2.42
C ALA A 152 10.98 16.44 -2.65
N THR A 153 11.32 15.51 -3.52
CA THR A 153 12.70 15.29 -3.99
C THR A 153 13.07 16.38 -4.99
N LEU A 154 14.20 17.06 -4.76
CA LEU A 154 14.75 18.00 -5.73
C LEU A 154 15.47 17.24 -6.85
N GLU A 155 15.49 17.81 -8.05
CA GLU A 155 16.19 17.20 -9.20
C GLU A 155 17.67 16.92 -8.91
N SER A 156 18.33 17.78 -8.13
CA SER A 156 19.73 17.61 -7.72
C SER A 156 19.97 16.46 -6.73
N GLU A 157 18.92 15.97 -6.07
CA GLU A 157 19.00 14.89 -5.08
C GLU A 157 18.74 13.52 -5.70
N ALA A 158 17.92 13.47 -6.76
CA ALA A 158 17.64 12.26 -7.51
C ALA A 158 18.80 11.93 -8.46
N LYS A 159 19.25 10.68 -8.46
CA LYS A 159 20.31 10.22 -9.39
C LYS A 159 19.79 9.10 -10.24
N ARG A 160 19.75 9.31 -11.56
CA ARG A 160 19.40 8.26 -12.49
C ARG A 160 20.43 7.15 -12.45
N VAL A 161 19.98 5.93 -12.24
CA VAL A 161 20.83 4.74 -12.34
C VAL A 161 20.97 4.39 -13.82
N THR A 162 22.21 4.33 -14.30
CA THR A 162 22.53 4.03 -15.71
C THR A 162 23.35 2.75 -15.81
N LEU A 163 23.29 2.10 -16.97
CA LEU A 163 24.15 0.97 -17.32
C LEU A 163 25.45 1.44 -18.01
N GLU A 164 26.00 2.56 -17.55
CA GLU A 164 27.22 3.11 -18.15
C GLU A 164 28.38 2.10 -18.02
N GLY A 165 29.07 1.86 -19.14
CA GLY A 165 30.16 0.89 -19.22
C GLY A 165 29.72 -0.59 -19.29
N VAL A 166 28.41 -0.89 -19.25
CA VAL A 166 27.90 -2.26 -19.42
C VAL A 166 27.68 -2.55 -20.90
N VAL A 167 28.28 -3.64 -21.38
CA VAL A 167 28.05 -4.12 -22.75
C VAL A 167 26.80 -4.99 -22.75
N ILE A 168 25.71 -4.45 -23.31
CA ILE A 168 24.45 -5.20 -23.46
C ILE A 168 24.52 -6.01 -24.77
N PRO A 169 24.43 -7.35 -24.74
CA PRO A 169 24.36 -8.18 -25.94
C PRO A 169 23.16 -7.82 -26.83
N ASP A 170 23.32 -7.88 -28.15
CA ASP A 170 22.23 -7.49 -29.07
C ASP A 170 20.98 -8.38 -28.94
N ALA A 171 21.16 -9.66 -28.58
CA ALA A 171 20.06 -10.57 -28.28
C ALA A 171 19.18 -10.07 -27.12
N MET A 172 19.76 -9.40 -26.12
CA MET A 172 19.01 -8.83 -25.00
C MET A 172 18.28 -7.53 -25.35
N LYS A 173 18.70 -6.83 -26.40
CA LYS A 173 18.06 -5.57 -26.84
C LYS A 173 16.80 -5.80 -27.69
N ALA A 174 16.48 -7.05 -28.00
CA ALA A 174 15.40 -7.39 -28.92
C ALA A 174 14.03 -6.94 -28.42
N THR A 175 13.74 -7.16 -27.12
CA THR A 175 12.49 -6.70 -26.47
C THR A 175 12.75 -6.26 -25.03
N PRO A 176 11.91 -5.37 -24.45
CA PRO A 176 11.98 -5.01 -23.04
C PRO A 176 11.90 -6.21 -22.09
N GLU A 177 11.08 -7.21 -22.41
CA GLU A 177 10.89 -8.42 -21.60
C GLU A 177 12.15 -9.28 -21.59
N THR A 178 12.80 -9.41 -22.74
CA THR A 178 14.05 -10.16 -22.88
C THR A 178 15.16 -9.45 -22.11
N PHE A 179 15.24 -8.12 -22.23
CA PHE A 179 16.17 -7.32 -21.46
C PHE A 179 15.95 -7.48 -19.95
N ALA A 180 14.71 -7.35 -19.47
CA ALA A 180 14.38 -7.46 -18.06
C ALA A 180 14.69 -8.86 -17.49
N SER A 181 14.37 -9.92 -18.24
CA SER A 181 14.57 -11.30 -17.80
C SER A 181 16.05 -11.69 -17.67
N HIS A 182 16.92 -11.02 -18.44
CA HIS A 182 18.35 -11.32 -18.50
C HIS A 182 19.22 -10.21 -17.90
N LEU A 183 18.64 -9.14 -17.33
CA LEU A 183 19.38 -8.01 -16.79
C LEU A 183 20.45 -8.48 -15.79
N LEU A 184 20.07 -9.38 -14.88
CA LEU A 184 20.94 -9.92 -13.84
C LEU A 184 22.02 -10.89 -14.35
N ASP A 185 21.92 -11.34 -15.61
CA ASP A 185 22.94 -12.18 -16.26
C ASP A 185 24.11 -11.35 -16.81
N LEU A 186 23.97 -10.02 -16.88
CA LEU A 186 25.03 -9.16 -17.41
C LEU A 186 26.26 -9.14 -16.49
N PRO A 187 27.47 -9.30 -17.04
CA PRO A 187 28.68 -9.17 -16.25
C PRO A 187 28.90 -7.72 -15.84
N ASN A 188 29.44 -7.51 -14.64
CA ASN A 188 29.83 -6.19 -14.11
C ASN A 188 28.69 -5.17 -14.03
N LEU A 189 27.49 -5.60 -13.64
CA LEU A 189 26.39 -4.68 -13.36
C LEU A 189 26.80 -3.59 -12.34
N PRO A 190 26.33 -2.35 -12.50
CA PRO A 190 26.52 -1.29 -11.53
C PRO A 190 26.00 -1.72 -10.15
N ALA A 191 26.73 -1.37 -9.10
CA ALA A 191 26.35 -1.74 -7.74
C ALA A 191 24.94 -1.25 -7.35
N ALA A 192 24.49 -0.12 -7.92
CA ALA A 192 23.16 0.41 -7.70
C ALA A 192 22.04 -0.43 -8.36
N ILE A 193 22.31 -1.09 -9.49
CA ILE A 193 21.34 -2.02 -10.09
C ILE A 193 21.18 -3.24 -9.18
N LEU A 194 22.30 -3.84 -8.77
CA LEU A 194 22.28 -4.99 -7.84
C LEU A 194 21.55 -4.65 -6.53
N ASP A 195 21.81 -3.46 -5.97
CA ASP A 195 21.18 -2.99 -4.73
C ASP A 195 19.66 -2.75 -4.88
N ALA A 196 19.20 -2.34 -6.07
CA ALA A 196 17.78 -2.13 -6.37
C ALA A 196 17.04 -3.43 -6.70
N THR A 197 17.71 -4.43 -7.26
CA THR A 197 17.13 -5.72 -7.67
C THR A 197 17.15 -6.79 -6.58
N ASP A 198 17.98 -6.62 -5.56
CA ASP A 198 18.01 -7.45 -4.34
C ASP A 198 17.75 -6.59 -3.09
N PRO A 199 16.56 -5.97 -2.97
CA PRO A 199 16.28 -5.07 -1.87
C PRO A 199 15.90 -5.82 -0.59
N ARG A 200 16.29 -5.28 0.57
CA ARG A 200 15.81 -5.78 1.87
C ARG A 200 14.34 -5.46 2.14
N ALA A 201 13.79 -4.46 1.46
CA ALA A 201 12.37 -4.11 1.53
C ALA A 201 11.89 -3.55 0.18
N SER A 202 10.65 -3.81 -0.19
CA SER A 202 10.04 -3.25 -1.40
C SER A 202 8.64 -2.72 -1.12
N VAL A 203 8.20 -1.75 -1.92
CA VAL A 203 6.85 -1.18 -1.88
C VAL A 203 6.38 -1.04 -3.32
N PHE A 204 5.41 -1.85 -3.71
CA PHE A 204 4.66 -1.67 -4.95
C PHE A 204 3.38 -0.91 -4.65
N THR A 205 3.00 0.00 -5.54
CA THR A 205 1.74 0.73 -5.43
C THR A 205 1.01 0.82 -6.75
N TYR A 206 -0.32 0.74 -6.68
CA TYR A 206 -1.24 1.04 -7.77
C TYR A 206 -2.21 2.12 -7.31
N THR A 207 -2.10 3.31 -7.87
CA THR A 207 -2.97 4.45 -7.55
C THR A 207 -4.05 4.59 -8.63
N LEU A 208 -5.28 4.85 -8.22
CA LEU A 208 -6.41 5.18 -9.08
C LEU A 208 -7.07 6.46 -8.54
N VAL A 209 -7.25 7.44 -9.42
CA VAL A 209 -7.97 8.68 -9.12
C VAL A 209 -9.01 8.89 -10.21
N SER A 210 -10.26 9.03 -9.84
CA SER A 210 -11.36 9.40 -10.73
C SER A 210 -11.92 10.74 -10.29
N ASP A 211 -11.76 11.77 -11.12
CA ASP A 211 -12.26 13.12 -10.84
C ASP A 211 -12.95 13.73 -12.07
N ASP A 212 -13.31 15.02 -12.01
CA ASP A 212 -13.93 15.75 -13.12
C ASP A 212 -13.08 15.77 -14.41
N ARG A 213 -11.79 15.45 -14.33
CA ARG A 213 -10.84 15.38 -15.46
C ARG A 213 -10.72 13.96 -16.01
N GLY A 214 -11.40 12.99 -15.41
CA GLY A 214 -11.44 11.59 -15.81
C GLY A 214 -10.69 10.66 -14.85
N THR A 215 -10.56 9.39 -15.25
CA THR A 215 -9.84 8.38 -14.46
C THR A 215 -8.39 8.33 -14.89
N ARG A 216 -7.48 8.44 -13.91
CA ARG A 216 -6.04 8.28 -14.07
C ARG A 216 -5.52 7.18 -13.15
N THR A 217 -4.56 6.41 -13.66
CA THR A 217 -3.88 5.35 -12.90
C THR A 217 -2.39 5.61 -12.89
N LEU A 218 -1.71 5.16 -11.84
CA LEU A 218 -0.26 5.30 -11.69
C LEU A 218 0.29 4.11 -10.91
N SER A 219 1.28 3.43 -11.48
CA SER A 219 1.97 2.30 -10.85
C SER A 219 3.42 2.68 -10.57
N ARG A 220 3.89 2.43 -9.34
CA ARG A 220 5.27 2.71 -8.95
C ARG A 220 5.79 1.66 -8.00
N THR A 221 7.10 1.43 -8.05
CA THR A 221 7.80 0.53 -7.14
C THR A 221 8.94 1.26 -6.47
N TRP A 222 9.07 1.13 -5.16
CA TRP A 222 10.25 1.51 -4.42
C TRP A 222 10.98 0.27 -3.91
N ALA A 223 12.30 0.27 -4.05
CA ALA A 223 13.18 -0.79 -3.58
C ALA A 223 14.18 -0.19 -2.61
N LEU A 224 14.24 -0.73 -1.39
CA LEU A 224 15.20 -0.33 -0.37
C LEU A 224 16.29 -1.40 -0.25
N GLY A 225 17.44 -1.13 -0.85
CA GLY A 225 18.70 -1.85 -0.59
C GLY A 225 19.49 -1.15 0.51
N ARG A 226 20.74 -0.81 0.21
CA ARG A 226 21.55 0.18 0.94
C ARG A 226 21.09 1.61 0.67
N LYS A 227 20.46 1.86 -0.48
CA LYS A 227 19.78 3.13 -0.82
C LYS A 227 18.32 2.87 -1.15
N LEU A 228 17.54 3.96 -1.19
CA LEU A 228 16.16 3.92 -1.66
C LEU A 228 16.15 4.21 -3.17
N TYR A 229 15.46 3.35 -3.91
CA TYR A 229 15.32 3.47 -5.36
C TYR A 229 13.85 3.57 -5.74
N LEU A 230 13.53 4.48 -6.64
CA LEU A 230 12.26 4.51 -7.38
C LEU A 230 12.47 3.79 -8.72
N ILE A 231 11.67 2.75 -8.96
CA ILE A 231 11.59 2.03 -10.23
C ILE A 231 10.28 2.46 -10.89
N ASP A 232 10.43 3.24 -11.96
CA ASP A 232 9.32 3.76 -12.75
C ASP A 232 9.18 2.91 -14.03
N ALA A 233 8.14 2.07 -14.05
CA ALA A 233 7.87 1.16 -15.15
C ALA A 233 7.46 1.91 -16.43
N ASP A 234 6.76 3.05 -16.30
CA ASP A 234 6.25 3.80 -17.45
C ASP A 234 7.39 4.45 -18.23
N SER A 235 8.40 4.97 -17.53
CA SER A 235 9.61 5.53 -18.13
C SER A 235 10.75 4.52 -18.32
N GLY A 236 10.58 3.29 -17.83
CA GLY A 236 11.60 2.25 -17.85
C GLY A 236 12.90 2.69 -17.15
N SER A 237 12.79 3.38 -16.02
CA SER A 237 13.92 4.01 -15.36
C SER A 237 14.02 3.68 -13.87
N ILE A 238 15.26 3.71 -13.37
CA ILE A 238 15.59 3.50 -11.95
C ILE A 238 16.30 4.76 -11.46
N TRP A 239 15.85 5.28 -10.32
CA TRP A 239 16.41 6.48 -9.69
C TRP A 239 16.77 6.19 -8.24
N GLU A 240 17.99 6.53 -7.83
CA GLU A 240 18.31 6.68 -6.40
C GLU A 240 17.62 7.95 -5.91
N VAL A 241 16.82 7.84 -4.84
CA VAL A 241 16.02 8.94 -4.28
C VAL A 241 16.24 9.06 -2.76
N PRO A 242 16.10 10.25 -2.16
CA PRO A 242 16.24 10.43 -0.73
C PRO A 242 15.04 9.85 0.04
N PRO A 243 15.19 9.55 1.34
CA PRO A 243 14.05 9.33 2.23
C PRO A 243 13.05 10.51 2.16
N GLY A 244 11.76 10.18 2.18
CA GLY A 244 10.65 11.12 2.04
C GLY A 244 10.06 11.20 0.63
N ASP A 245 10.79 10.73 -0.39
CA ASP A 245 10.31 10.65 -1.78
C ASP A 245 9.04 9.79 -1.88
N LEU A 246 9.10 8.57 -1.34
CA LEU A 246 7.97 7.65 -1.29
C LEU A 246 6.76 8.31 -0.63
N GLY A 247 6.91 8.81 0.61
CA GLY A 247 5.78 9.43 1.32
C GLY A 247 5.18 10.61 0.57
N PHE A 248 6.02 11.44 -0.06
CA PHE A 248 5.55 12.56 -0.89
C PHE A 248 4.80 12.08 -2.12
N ALA A 249 5.34 11.11 -2.86
CA ALA A 249 4.72 10.56 -4.05
C ALA A 249 3.35 9.93 -3.76
N LEU A 250 3.20 9.19 -2.65
CA LEU A 250 1.94 8.55 -2.29
C LEU A 250 0.89 9.57 -1.85
N VAL A 251 1.27 10.56 -1.03
CA VAL A 251 0.34 11.63 -0.59
C VAL A 251 -0.09 12.49 -1.78
N GLN A 252 0.84 12.90 -2.65
CA GLN A 252 0.51 13.68 -3.84
C GLN A 252 -0.29 12.88 -4.87
N GLY A 253 -0.11 11.55 -4.92
CA GLY A 253 -0.90 10.68 -5.79
C GLY A 253 -2.40 10.72 -5.47
N LEU A 254 -2.76 10.94 -4.21
CA LEU A 254 -4.14 11.00 -3.71
C LEU A 254 -4.67 12.43 -3.49
N ALA A 255 -3.81 13.44 -3.59
CA ALA A 255 -4.20 14.86 -3.51
C ALA A 255 -4.89 15.31 -4.80
#